data_AF-A0A5Q4FLH8-F1
#
_entry.id   AF-A0A5Q4FLH8-F1
#
_cell.length_a   1.000
_cell.length_b   1.000
_cell.length_c   1.000
_cell.angle_alpha   90.00
_cell.angle_beta   90.00
_cell.angle_gamma   90.00
#
_symmetry.space_group_name_H-M   'P 1'
#
loop_
_entity.id
_entity.type
_entity.pdbx_description
1 polymer ?
#
loop_
_entity_poly.entity_id
_entity_poly.type
_entity_poly.pdbx_seq_one_letter_code
_entity_poly.pdbx_strand_id
1 'polypeptide(L)'
;MDLLIVNLFIFVLAAFVGFEVISKVPPTLHTPLMSGANAISGITIVGALLVASHTGCVITCHLGFIAIIFATINVVGGFMVTDRMLEMFKKKEDK
;
A
#
# COMPACT_ATOMS: atom_id res chain seq x y z
N MET A 1 12.41 -25.17 9.56
CA MET A 1 11.20 -24.94 8.74
C MET A 1 11.66 -24.23 7.49
N ASP A 2 11.37 -24.75 6.30
CA ASP A 2 11.85 -24.14 5.06
C ASP A 2 11.29 -22.72 4.90
N LEU A 3 12.08 -21.79 4.34
CA LEU A 3 11.67 -20.39 4.16
C LEU A 3 10.34 -20.25 3.40
N LEU A 4 10.09 -21.14 2.44
CA LEU A 4 8.83 -21.18 1.71
C LEU A 4 7.64 -21.49 2.64
N ILE A 5 7.80 -22.47 3.53
CA ILE A 5 6.75 -22.87 4.48
C ILE A 5 6.48 -21.72 5.46
N VAL A 6 7.52 -21.04 5.94
CA VAL A 6 7.39 -19.86 6.81
C VAL A 6 6.66 -18.73 6.09
N ASN A 7 7.04 -18.40 4.85
CA ASN A 7 6.38 -17.33 4.09
C ASN A 7 4.92 -17.65 3.76
N LEU A 8 4.61 -18.91 3.45
CA LEU A 8 3.23 -19.35 3.22
C LEU A 8 2.40 -19.23 4.49
N PHE A 9 2.97 -19.60 5.64
CA PHE A 9 2.31 -19.44 6.93
C PHE A 9 2.01 -17.97 7.23
N ILE A 10 2.99 -17.07 7.03
CA ILE A 10 2.80 -15.62 7.17
C ILE A 10 1.72 -15.11 6.21
N PHE A 11 1.75 -15.53 4.94
CA PHE A 11 0.76 -15.11 3.93
C PHE A 11 -0.67 -15.49 4.34
N VAL A 12 -0.88 -16.74 4.75
CA VAL A 12 -2.20 -17.23 5.15
C VAL A 12 -2.69 -16.49 6.41
N LEU A 13 -1.85 -16.35 7.44
CA LEU A 13 -2.24 -15.63 8.65
C LEU A 13 -2.51 -14.14 8.38
N ALA A 14 -1.71 -13.48 7.56
CA ALA A 14 -1.94 -12.09 7.17
C ALA A 14 -3.27 -11.91 6.43
N ALA A 15 -3.66 -12.85 5.57
CA ALA A 15 -4.96 -12.83 4.89
C ALA A 15 -6.13 -12.95 5.89
N PHE A 16 -6.04 -13.86 6.86
CA PHE A 16 -7.06 -13.98 7.92
C PHE A 16 -7.15 -12.71 8.77
N VAL A 17 -6.01 -12.12 9.17
CA VAL A 17 -5.98 -10.86 9.91
C VAL A 17 -6.62 -9.73 9.09
N GLY A 18 -6.31 -9.64 7.79
CA GLY A 18 -6.91 -8.64 6.90
C GLY A 18 -8.42 -8.76 6.82
N PHE A 19 -8.95 -9.99 6.68
CA PHE A 19 -10.38 -10.25 6.70
C PHE A 19 -11.04 -9.80 8.00
N GLU A 20 -10.51 -10.25 9.14
CA GLU A 20 -11.08 -9.96 10.47
C GLU A 20 -11.07 -8.45 10.81
N VAL A 21 -10.05 -7.72 10.37
CA VAL A 21 -9.95 -6.27 10.55
C VAL A 21 -10.98 -5.54 9.69
N ILE A 22 -11.07 -5.87 8.39
CA ILE A 22 -11.98 -5.21 7.45
C ILE A 22 -13.45 -5.46 7.82
N SER A 23 -13.79 -6.67 8.26
CA SER A 23 -15.16 -7.02 8.68
C SER A 23 -15.70 -6.19 9.85
N LYS A 24 -14.84 -5.49 10.59
CA LYS A 24 -15.20 -4.64 11.74
C LYS A 24 -15.22 -3.14 11.42
N VAL A 25 -14.94 -2.75 10.18
CA VAL A 25 -14.98 -1.34 9.77
C VAL A 25 -16.45 -0.91 9.55
N PRO A 26 -16.90 0.22 10.11
CA PRO A 26 -18.25 0.70 9.88
C PRO A 26 -18.46 1.12 8.40
N PRO A 27 -19.69 0.99 7.85
CA PRO A 27 -19.97 1.31 6.45
C PRO A 27 -19.59 2.73 6.02
N THR A 28 -19.65 3.69 6.94
CA THR A 28 -19.27 5.09 6.71
C THR A 28 -17.79 5.26 6.32
N LEU A 29 -16.93 4.31 6.70
CA LEU A 29 -15.49 4.35 6.42
C LEU A 29 -15.08 3.49 5.22
N HIS A 30 -15.99 2.84 4.50
CA HIS A 30 -15.62 1.96 3.37
C HIS A 30 -14.89 2.72 2.25
N THR A 31 -15.30 3.95 1.93
CA THR A 31 -14.65 4.76 0.90
C THR A 31 -13.26 5.24 1.33
N PRO A 32 -13.07 5.83 2.54
CA PRO A 32 -11.74 6.08 3.08
C PRO A 32 -10.87 4.82 3.18
N LEU A 33 -11.44 3.68 3.58
CA LEU A 33 -10.74 2.40 3.68
C LEU A 33 -10.25 1.93 2.30
N MET A 34 -11.08 2.04 1.26
CA MET A 34 -10.69 1.70 -0.11
C MET A 34 -9.52 2.57 -0.58
N SER A 35 -9.57 3.87 -0.32
CA SER A 35 -8.46 4.80 -0.61
C SER A 35 -7.19 4.44 0.18
N GLY A 36 -7.32 4.14 1.48
CA GLY A 36 -6.21 3.77 2.35
C GLY A 36 -5.55 2.45 1.94
N ALA A 37 -6.33 1.43 1.59
CA ALA A 37 -5.82 0.17 1.07
C ALA A 37 -5.06 0.35 -0.24
N ASN A 38 -5.52 1.25 -1.13
CA ASN A 38 -4.78 1.63 -2.32
C ASN A 38 -3.44 2.30 -1.98
N ALA A 39 -3.41 3.23 -1.00
CA ALA A 39 -2.17 3.86 -0.56
C ALA A 39 -1.14 2.85 0.00
N ILE A 40 -1.61 1.86 0.77
CA ILE A 40 -0.78 0.77 1.32
C ILE A 40 -0.21 -0.13 0.21
N SER A 41 -0.97 -0.34 -0.88
CA SER A 41 -0.49 -1.10 -2.05
C SER A 41 0.75 -0.47 -2.71
N GLY A 42 1.02 0.81 -2.43
CA GLY A 42 2.23 1.51 -2.80
C GLY A 42 3.52 0.93 -2.21
N ILE A 43 3.46 -0.06 -1.30
CA ILE A 43 4.60 -0.89 -0.87
C ILE A 43 5.41 -1.50 -2.04
N THR A 44 4.79 -1.61 -3.21
CA THR A 44 5.46 -1.92 -4.49
C THR A 44 6.72 -1.09 -4.77
N ILE A 45 6.86 0.09 -4.16
CA ILE A 45 8.09 0.90 -4.21
C ILE A 45 9.33 0.13 -3.74
N VAL A 46 9.21 -0.77 -2.77
CA VAL A 46 10.32 -1.61 -2.29
C VAL A 46 10.81 -2.52 -3.41
N GLY A 47 9.89 -3.14 -4.16
CA GLY A 47 10.24 -3.95 -5.33
C GLY A 47 10.86 -3.12 -6.44
N ALA A 48 10.32 -1.93 -6.70
CA ALA A 48 10.85 -1.01 -7.71
C ALA A 48 12.29 -0.59 -7.40
N LEU A 49 12.61 -0.31 -6.13
CA LEU A 49 13.96 0.02 -5.68
C LEU A 49 14.95 -1.15 -5.88
N LEU A 50 14.54 -2.38 -5.59
CA LEU A 50 15.36 -3.59 -5.80
C LEU A 50 15.64 -3.88 -7.29
N VAL A 51 14.67 -3.56 -8.16
CA VAL A 51 14.85 -3.69 -9.61
C VAL A 51 15.75 -2.57 -10.13
N ALA A 52 15.56 -1.34 -9.68
CA ALA A 52 16.37 -0.20 -10.10
C ALA A 52 17.84 -0.33 -9.66
N SER A 53 18.13 -1.05 -8.57
CA SER A 53 19.50 -1.31 -8.12
C SER A 53 20.25 -2.33 -8.99
N HIS A 54 19.57 -3.06 -9.89
CA HIS A 54 20.22 -4.02 -10.79
C HIS A 54 20.84 -3.31 -12.01
N THR A 55 22.17 -3.25 -12.02
CA THR A 55 22.97 -2.55 -13.04
C THR A 55 23.30 -3.39 -14.29
N GLY A 56 22.92 -4.67 -14.30
CA GLY A 56 23.32 -5.61 -15.36
C GLY A 56 22.60 -5.47 -16.70
N CYS A 57 21.49 -4.73 -16.78
CA CYS A 57 20.71 -4.58 -18.01
C CYS A 57 20.11 -3.16 -18.12
N VAL A 58 20.30 -2.53 -19.28
CA VAL A 58 19.78 -1.17 -19.56
C VAL A 58 18.26 -1.14 -19.51
N ILE A 59 17.59 -2.20 -19.99
CA ILE A 59 16.13 -2.30 -19.97
C ILE A 59 15.60 -2.37 -18.53
N THR A 60 16.24 -3.15 -17.65
CA THR A 60 15.80 -3.25 -16.23
C THR A 60 16.02 -1.93 -15.49
N CYS A 61 17.07 -1.18 -15.83
CA CYS A 61 17.32 0.15 -15.28
C CYS A 61 16.19 1.12 -15.64
N HIS A 62 15.79 1.19 -16.92
CA HIS A 62 14.69 2.08 -17.35
C HIS A 62 13.35 1.66 -16.77
N LEU A 63 13.04 0.36 -16.77
CA LEU A 63 11.81 -0.16 -16.17
C LEU A 63 11.77 0.09 -14.67
N GLY A 64 12.89 -0.10 -13.95
CA GLY A 64 13.00 0.19 -12.52
C GLY A 64 12.78 1.67 -12.22
N PHE A 65 13.35 2.57 -13.03
CA PHE A 65 13.13 4.01 -12.90
C PHE A 65 11.65 4.39 -13.08
N ILE A 66 11.00 3.88 -14.13
CA ILE A 66 9.56 4.11 -14.38
C ILE A 66 8.70 3.52 -13.24
N ALA A 67 9.06 2.32 -12.76
CA ALA A 67 8.37 1.68 -11.65
C ALA A 67 8.45 2.50 -10.35
N ILE A 68 9.61 3.10 -10.05
CA ILE A 68 9.75 4.00 -8.89
C ILE A 68 8.83 5.22 -9.03
N ILE A 69 8.75 5.83 -10.21
CA ILE A 69 7.86 6.98 -10.44
C ILE A 69 6.41 6.59 -10.17
N PHE A 70 5.92 5.50 -10.77
CA PHE A 70 4.54 5.07 -10.58
C PHE A 70 4.24 4.64 -9.13
N ALA A 71 5.15 3.92 -8.49
CA ALA A 71 4.98 3.53 -7.10
C ALA A 71 4.94 4.76 -6.17
N THR A 72 5.78 5.77 -6.44
CA THR A 72 5.79 7.03 -5.68
C THR A 72 4.47 7.78 -5.85
N ILE A 73 3.96 7.91 -7.08
CA ILE A 73 2.65 8.52 -7.35
C ILE A 73 1.53 7.79 -6.59
N ASN A 74 1.55 6.45 -6.57
CA ASN A 74 0.55 5.64 -5.86
C ASN A 74 0.60 5.89 -4.35
N VAL A 75 1.78 5.79 -3.72
CA VAL A 75 1.95 6.03 -2.27
C VAL A 75 1.52 7.45 -1.91
N VAL A 76 2.12 8.46 -2.54
CA VAL A 76 1.90 9.86 -2.17
C VAL A 76 0.46 10.29 -2.45
N GLY A 77 -0.05 9.99 -3.65
CA GLY A 77 -1.41 10.32 -4.03
C GLY A 77 -2.44 9.59 -3.17
N GLY A 78 -2.21 8.30 -2.91
CA GLY A 78 -3.07 7.47 -2.06
C GLY A 78 -3.18 8.03 -0.64
N PHE A 79 -2.06 8.36 0.01
CA PHE A 79 -2.09 8.91 1.37
C PHE A 79 -2.69 10.32 1.41
N MET A 80 -2.39 11.19 0.42
CA MET A 80 -2.97 12.53 0.34
C MET A 80 -4.49 12.52 0.20
N VAL A 81 -5.02 11.63 -0.65
CA VAL A 81 -6.48 11.49 -0.84
C VAL A 81 -7.13 10.89 0.39
N THR A 82 -6.51 9.88 1.00
CA THR A 82 -7.03 9.23 2.22
C THR A 82 -7.11 10.21 3.38
N ASP A 83 -6.08 11.04 3.58
CA ASP A 83 -6.06 12.07 4.62
C ASP A 83 -7.21 13.07 4.45
N ARG A 84 -7.40 13.60 3.24
CA ARG A 84 -8.54 14.47 2.91
C ARG A 84 -9.90 13.83 3.16
N MET A 85 -10.05 12.54 2.88
CA MET A 85 -11.29 11.82 3.17
C MET A 85 -11.52 11.67 4.69
N LEU A 86 -10.47 11.42 5.47
CA LEU A 86 -10.56 11.27 6.92
C LEU A 86 -10.78 12.61 7.64
N GLU A 87 -10.31 13.73 7.07
CA GLU A 87 -10.60 15.07 7.59
C GLU A 87 -12.09 15.37 7.67
N MET A 88 -12.91 14.80 6.78
CA MET A 88 -14.37 14.96 6.79
C MET A 88 -15.05 14.37 8.04
N PHE A 89 -14.35 13.51 8.80
CA PHE A 89 -14.84 12.92 10.04
C PHE A 89 -14.34 13.65 11.30
N LYS A 90 -13.43 14.62 11.15
CA LYS A 90 -12.99 15.46 12.27
C LYS A 90 -14.15 16.39 12.65
N LYS A 91 -14.49 16.45 13.94
CA LYS A 91 -15.40 17.47 14.45
C LYS A 91 -14.84 18.84 14.08
N LYS A 92 -15.65 19.72 13.50
CA LYS A 92 -15.28 21.14 13.35
C LYS A 92 -14.97 21.67 14.75
N GLU A 93 -13.77 22.19 14.96
CA GLU A 93 -13.52 23.06 16.11
C GLU A 93 -14.36 24.31 15.89
N ASP A 94 -15.37 24.49 16.74
CA ASP A 94 -16.12 25.75 16.82
C ASP A 94 -15.11 26.82 17.29
N LYS A 95 -14.73 27.72 16.36
CA LYS A 95 -14.07 28.98 16.70
C LYS A 95 -15.12 30.04 17.03
#